data_AF-D5C4B4-F1
#
_entry.id   AF-D5C4B4-F1
#
_cell.length_a   1.000
_cell.length_b   1.000
_cell.length_c   1.000
_cell.angle_alpha   90.00
_cell.angle_beta   90.00
_cell.angle_gamma   90.00
#
_symmetry.space_group_name_H-M   'P 1'
#
loop_
_entity.id
_entity.type
_entity.pdbx_description
1 polymer ?
#
loop_
_entity_poly.entity_id
_entity_poly.type
_entity_poly.pdbx_seq_one_letter_code
_entity_poly.pdbx_strand_id
1 'polypeptide(L)'
;MRSPGANLLELCQTAQYEVVLVAPFMKVRALEAVLGAIPENVTSIKCVTRWRPEEIVAGVSDLEVFNLVTQRSAAALFIQPLLHAKYFRADNSCLVGSANLTQSALGWAMPANLELLISLPSDTESLPEFERMLFSTSIRASQTFKNEVAKAAETMQGEGIKFVTEELGAEEEEISIPPQYWLPLCTRPDLLYSIYVNRNIDQIVGWTLESGRRDIRALCIPPGLSEKNFRRYVATLLQQSPLAQRVYEKAREPISPTKGQEFIKSNATDDYLLYSAEQHWETLRAWLLHFLSGKYRQLSGSFDLQRGSEIGSMRF
;
A
#
# COMPACT_ATOMS: atom_id res chain seq x y z
N MET A 1 35.31 -3.89 1.14
CA MET A 1 33.96 -3.54 0.65
C MET A 1 33.40 -2.51 1.61
N ARG A 2 32.97 -1.33 1.17
CA ARG A 2 32.33 -0.33 2.04
C ARG A 2 30.96 -0.88 2.48
N SER A 3 30.48 -0.51 3.68
CA SER A 3 29.15 -0.93 4.11
C SER A 3 28.05 -0.27 3.25
N PRO A 4 26.87 -0.88 3.12
CA PRO A 4 25.74 -0.29 2.41
C PRO A 4 25.42 1.13 2.90
N GLY A 5 25.47 1.35 4.22
CA GLY A 5 25.27 2.66 4.82
C GLY A 5 26.32 3.69 4.42
N ALA A 6 27.60 3.32 4.34
CA ALA A 6 28.65 4.24 3.91
C ALA A 6 28.43 4.71 2.46
N ASN A 7 28.05 3.80 1.56
CA ASN A 7 27.73 4.13 0.17
C ASN A 7 26.50 5.06 0.09
N LEU A 8 25.46 4.80 0.90
CA LEU A 8 24.26 5.64 0.94
C LEU A 8 24.56 7.06 1.44
N LEU A 9 25.39 7.21 2.46
CA LEU A 9 25.77 8.54 2.97
C LEU A 9 26.57 9.32 1.92
N GLU A 10 27.53 8.68 1.25
CA GLU A 10 28.31 9.30 0.17
C GLU A 10 27.42 9.75 -0.99
N LEU A 11 26.47 8.90 -1.41
CA LEU A 11 25.45 9.27 -2.41
C LEU A 11 24.69 10.53 -1.98
N CYS A 12 24.21 10.58 -0.74
CA CYS A 12 23.41 11.70 -0.24
C CYS A 12 24.23 12.99 -0.05
N GLN A 13 25.50 12.89 0.37
CA GLN A 13 26.40 14.02 0.58
C GLN A 13 26.73 14.76 -0.72
N THR A 14 26.70 14.05 -1.84
CA THR A 14 27.04 14.61 -3.16
C THR A 14 25.82 15.20 -3.89
N ALA A 15 24.62 15.12 -3.30
CA ALA A 15 23.40 15.62 -3.88
C ALA A 15 23.39 17.15 -4.01
N GLN A 16 22.88 17.64 -5.13
CA GLN A 16 22.77 19.06 -5.44
C GLN A 16 21.33 19.55 -5.51
N TYR A 17 20.42 18.74 -6.07
CA TYR A 17 19.06 19.18 -6.39
C TYR A 17 18.00 18.32 -5.72
N GLU A 18 18.09 17.01 -5.89
CA GLU A 18 17.05 16.08 -5.47
C GLU A 18 17.59 14.77 -4.89
N VAL A 19 16.97 14.32 -3.80
CA VAL A 19 17.20 13.00 -3.20
C VAL A 19 15.88 12.23 -3.13
N VAL A 20 15.90 10.97 -3.55
CA VAL A 20 14.78 10.03 -3.45
C VAL A 20 15.22 8.82 -2.62
N LEU A 21 14.52 8.54 -1.53
CA LEU A 21 14.81 7.46 -0.59
C LEU A 21 13.63 6.49 -0.54
N VAL A 22 13.82 5.25 -1.01
CA VAL A 22 12.74 4.27 -1.16
C VAL A 22 13.13 2.98 -0.45
N ALA A 23 12.37 2.61 0.59
CA ALA A 23 12.50 1.32 1.23
C ALA A 23 11.19 0.94 1.94
N PRO A 24 10.74 -0.34 1.88
CA PRO A 24 9.56 -0.77 2.60
C PRO A 24 9.71 -0.59 4.10
N PHE A 25 10.90 -0.82 4.64
CA PHE A 25 11.19 -0.60 6.06
C PHE A 25 12.09 0.62 6.24
N MET A 26 11.60 1.55 7.05
CA MET A 26 12.27 2.82 7.34
C MET A 26 12.19 3.09 8.85
N LYS A 27 13.34 3.25 9.49
CA LYS A 27 13.46 3.52 10.93
C LYS A 27 14.05 4.88 11.21
N VAL A 28 13.60 5.53 12.28
CA VAL A 28 13.93 6.92 12.63
C VAL A 28 15.43 7.16 12.64
N ARG A 29 16.19 6.38 13.41
CA ARG A 29 17.63 6.59 13.57
C ARG A 29 18.39 6.48 12.26
N ALA A 30 17.98 5.55 11.39
CA ALA A 30 18.63 5.37 10.11
C ALA A 30 18.29 6.53 9.16
N LEU A 31 17.03 6.94 9.13
CA LEU A 31 16.59 8.09 8.33
C LEU A 31 17.23 9.39 8.80
N GLU A 32 17.38 9.60 10.11
CA GLU A 32 18.02 10.77 10.69
C GLU A 32 19.47 10.91 10.24
N ALA A 33 20.24 9.82 10.26
CA ALA A 33 21.61 9.82 9.75
C ALA A 33 21.68 10.16 8.26
N VAL A 34 20.78 9.60 7.44
CA VAL A 34 20.72 9.86 6.00
C VAL A 34 20.32 11.31 5.72
N LEU A 35 19.25 11.81 6.35
CA LEU A 35 18.81 13.19 6.18
C LEU A 35 19.87 14.19 6.64
N GLY A 36 20.59 13.90 7.73
CA GLY A 36 21.69 14.73 8.21
C GLY A 36 22.89 14.79 7.26
N ALA A 37 23.03 13.81 6.36
CA ALA A 37 24.06 13.79 5.34
C ALA A 37 23.67 14.56 4.06
N ILE A 38 22.38 14.84 3.84
CA ILE A 38 21.91 15.59 2.68
C ILE A 38 22.20 17.09 2.86
N PRO A 39 22.89 17.75 1.91
CA PRO A 39 23.15 19.19 1.97
C PRO A 39 21.90 20.05 2.11
N GLU A 40 21.99 21.18 2.82
CA GLU A 40 20.85 22.08 3.05
C GLU A 40 20.33 22.74 1.76
N ASN A 41 21.17 22.87 0.73
CA ASN A 41 20.79 23.44 -0.56
C ASN A 41 19.96 22.49 -1.44
N VAL A 42 19.83 21.21 -1.07
CA VAL A 42 18.96 20.27 -1.79
C VAL A 42 17.50 20.69 -1.59
N THR A 43 16.81 20.92 -2.70
CA THR A 43 15.48 21.55 -2.71
C THR A 43 14.33 20.54 -2.73
N SER A 44 14.60 19.27 -3.02
CA SER A 44 13.60 18.20 -3.08
C SER A 44 14.13 16.94 -2.40
N ILE A 45 13.45 16.47 -1.36
CA ILE A 45 13.73 15.19 -0.69
C ILE A 45 12.44 14.38 -0.64
N LYS A 46 12.41 13.24 -1.32
CA LYS A 46 11.23 12.38 -1.38
C LYS A 46 11.54 11.07 -0.68
N CYS A 47 10.86 10.80 0.43
CA CYS A 47 10.93 9.51 1.11
C CYS A 47 9.71 8.69 0.72
N VAL A 48 9.89 7.44 0.31
CA VAL A 48 8.79 6.50 0.01
C VAL A 48 8.96 5.26 0.87
N THR A 49 7.93 4.92 1.62
CA THR A 49 7.91 3.72 2.46
C THR A 49 6.55 3.04 2.38
N ARG A 50 6.35 1.95 3.13
CA ARG A 50 5.03 1.35 3.31
C ARG A 50 4.68 1.34 4.80
N TRP A 51 3.39 1.53 5.08
CA TRP A 51 2.87 1.49 6.44
C TRP A 51 1.74 0.49 6.51
N ARG A 52 2.07 -0.69 7.03
CA ARG A 52 1.08 -1.70 7.38
C ARG A 52 0.98 -1.79 8.91
N PRO A 53 -0.23 -1.79 9.49
CA PRO A 53 -0.39 -1.85 10.94
C PRO A 53 0.42 -2.96 11.62
N GLU A 54 0.48 -4.14 11.02
CA GLU A 54 1.28 -5.27 11.47
C GLU A 54 2.80 -5.02 11.51
N GLU A 55 3.34 -4.23 10.58
CA GLU A 55 4.76 -3.92 10.50
C GLU A 55 5.16 -2.91 11.57
N ILE A 56 4.21 -2.02 11.91
CA ILE A 56 4.34 -1.11 13.04
C ILE A 56 4.32 -1.91 14.34
N VAL A 57 3.39 -2.87 14.50
CA VAL A 57 3.34 -3.77 15.67
C VAL A 57 4.61 -4.62 15.79
N ALA A 58 5.11 -5.14 14.67
CA ALA A 58 6.37 -5.90 14.63
C ALA A 58 7.62 -5.02 14.86
N GLY A 59 7.47 -3.69 14.84
CA GLY A 59 8.56 -2.74 15.05
C GLY A 59 9.61 -2.78 13.94
N VAL A 60 9.25 -3.17 12.72
CA VAL A 60 10.17 -3.15 11.56
C VAL A 60 10.15 -1.82 10.82
N SER A 61 9.07 -1.04 10.97
CA SER A 61 8.90 0.32 10.47
C SER A 61 8.44 1.26 11.58
N ASP A 62 8.94 2.50 11.59
CA ASP A 62 8.57 3.50 12.59
C ASP A 62 7.62 4.53 11.98
N LEU A 63 6.51 4.88 12.64
CA LEU A 63 5.61 5.95 12.19
C LEU A 63 6.24 7.34 12.42
N GLU A 64 7.18 7.43 13.35
CA GLU A 64 7.89 8.64 13.76
C GLU A 64 8.76 9.22 12.63
N VAL A 65 9.09 8.43 11.60
CA VAL A 65 9.78 8.93 10.39
C VAL A 65 9.02 10.07 9.73
N PHE A 66 7.68 10.09 9.85
CA PHE A 66 6.86 11.20 9.37
C PHE A 66 7.21 12.53 10.03
N ASN A 67 7.44 12.53 11.35
CA ASN A 67 7.79 13.75 12.08
C ASN A 67 9.15 14.27 11.60
N LEU A 68 10.11 13.36 11.46
CA LEU A 68 11.45 13.70 11.00
C LEU A 68 11.46 14.28 9.58
N VAL A 69 10.70 13.67 8.66
CA VAL A 69 10.60 14.16 7.28
C VAL A 69 9.91 15.52 7.24
N THR A 70 8.78 15.68 7.95
CA THR A 70 8.01 16.93 7.92
C THR A 70 8.70 18.11 8.61
N GLN A 71 9.71 17.89 9.45
CA GLN A 71 10.56 18.94 10.01
C GLN A 71 11.44 19.62 8.96
N ARG A 72 11.72 18.97 7.82
CA ARG A 72 12.53 19.54 6.75
C ARG A 72 11.62 20.06 5.64
N SER A 73 11.66 21.37 5.39
CA SER A 73 10.77 22.05 4.43
C SER A 73 10.85 21.50 3.00
N ALA A 74 12.03 21.05 2.58
CA ALA A 74 12.29 20.44 1.28
C ALA A 74 11.83 18.98 1.18
N ALA A 75 11.34 18.37 2.27
CA ALA A 75 11.11 16.94 2.34
C ALA A 75 9.61 16.56 2.38
N ALA A 76 9.29 15.43 1.76
CA ALA A 76 7.96 14.84 1.76
C ALA A 76 8.02 13.32 1.90
N LEU A 77 7.09 12.77 2.69
CA LEU A 77 6.91 11.33 2.84
C LEU A 77 5.73 10.85 1.98
N PHE A 78 5.93 9.73 1.32
CA PHE A 78 4.97 9.04 0.48
C PHE A 78 4.84 7.59 0.94
N ILE A 79 3.64 7.04 0.76
CA ILE A 79 3.28 5.69 1.16
C ILE A 79 2.90 4.91 -0.10
N GLN A 80 3.61 3.80 -0.33
CA GLN A 80 3.31 2.82 -1.35
C GLN A 80 3.06 1.47 -0.67
N PRO A 81 1.78 1.04 -0.48
CA PRO A 81 1.42 -0.17 0.28
C PRO A 81 2.09 -1.46 -0.18
N LEU A 82 2.50 -1.53 -1.45
CA LEU A 82 3.07 -2.73 -2.07
C LEU A 82 4.55 -2.56 -2.39
N LEU A 83 5.18 -1.55 -1.78
CA LEU A 83 6.59 -1.32 -1.95
C LEU A 83 7.37 -2.55 -1.49
N HIS A 84 8.28 -3.01 -2.34
CA HIS A 84 9.27 -4.01 -1.98
C HIS A 84 10.69 -3.61 -2.40
N ALA A 85 10.82 -2.68 -3.34
CA ALA A 85 12.09 -2.19 -3.84
C ALA A 85 12.87 -1.40 -2.77
N LYS A 86 14.20 -1.51 -2.83
CA LYS A 86 15.13 -0.66 -2.08
C LYS A 86 15.94 0.12 -3.11
N TYR A 87 15.68 1.42 -3.15
CA TYR A 87 16.15 2.30 -4.19
C TYR A 87 16.46 3.66 -3.56
N PHE A 88 17.66 4.17 -3.82
CA PHE A 88 18.09 5.47 -3.35
C PHE A 88 18.66 6.23 -4.53
N ARG A 89 18.25 7.48 -4.76
CA ARG A 89 18.78 8.33 -5.82
C ARG A 89 19.20 9.67 -5.25
N ALA A 90 20.35 10.14 -5.68
CA ALA A 90 20.78 11.53 -5.56
C ALA A 90 21.10 12.04 -6.96
N ASP A 91 20.32 13.02 -7.42
CA ASP A 91 20.40 13.57 -8.77
C ASP A 91 20.43 12.46 -9.84
N ASN A 92 21.60 12.23 -10.45
CA ASN A 92 21.83 11.29 -11.55
C ASN A 92 22.45 9.95 -11.12
N SER A 93 22.61 9.71 -9.82
CA SER A 93 23.21 8.48 -9.29
C SER A 93 22.22 7.73 -8.41
N CYS A 94 22.18 6.41 -8.56
CA CYS A 94 21.29 5.52 -7.85
C CYS A 94 22.07 4.43 -7.10
N LEU A 95 21.54 4.00 -5.96
CA LEU A 95 21.86 2.75 -5.30
C LEU A 95 20.61 1.87 -5.28
N VAL A 96 20.75 0.63 -5.76
CA VAL A 96 19.66 -0.35 -5.85
C VAL A 96 20.11 -1.66 -5.21
N GLY A 97 19.22 -2.34 -4.48
CA GLY A 97 19.53 -3.67 -3.97
C GLY A 97 18.58 -4.15 -2.88
N SER A 98 19.14 -4.74 -1.83
CA SER A 98 18.37 -5.42 -0.77
C SER A 98 18.24 -4.60 0.52
N ALA A 99 19.14 -3.64 0.75
CA ALA A 99 19.25 -2.92 2.02
C ALA A 99 18.07 -1.98 2.29
N ASN A 100 17.28 -2.28 3.33
CA ASN A 100 16.27 -1.36 3.86
C ASN A 100 16.91 -0.14 4.56
N LEU A 101 16.11 0.90 4.82
CA LEU A 101 16.55 2.09 5.55
C LEU A 101 16.47 1.84 7.07
N THR A 102 17.28 0.89 7.54
CA THR A 102 17.37 0.45 8.94
C THR A 102 18.83 0.30 9.37
N GLN A 103 19.11 0.38 10.67
CA GLN A 103 20.49 0.32 11.17
C GLN A 103 21.19 -1.02 10.85
N SER A 104 20.48 -2.15 10.95
CA SER A 104 21.05 -3.48 10.67
C SER A 104 21.33 -3.67 9.17
N ALA A 105 20.42 -3.26 8.28
CA ALA A 105 20.60 -3.35 6.83
C ALA A 105 21.70 -2.41 6.30
N LEU A 106 21.88 -1.24 6.91
CA LEU A 106 22.92 -0.29 6.51
C LEU A 106 24.30 -0.59 7.13
N GLY A 107 24.40 -1.62 7.98
CA GLY A 107 25.64 -2.02 8.64
C GLY A 107 26.06 -1.08 9.78
N TRP A 108 25.11 -0.39 10.40
CA TRP A 108 25.32 0.53 11.52
C TRP A 108 24.96 -0.06 12.89
N ALA A 109 24.33 -1.23 12.92
CA ALA A 109 24.05 -2.00 14.13
C ALA A 109 24.56 -3.43 14.02
N MET A 110 24.84 -4.05 15.17
CA MET A 110 25.27 -5.44 15.29
C MET A 110 24.17 -6.31 15.93
N PRO A 111 23.88 -7.51 15.37
CA PRO A 111 24.41 -8.02 14.11
C PRO A 111 23.87 -7.22 12.91
N ALA A 112 24.74 -7.01 11.92
CA ALA A 112 24.37 -6.39 10.64
C ALA A 112 23.86 -7.45 9.66
N ASN A 113 22.94 -7.05 8.78
CA ASN A 113 22.50 -7.92 7.69
C ASN A 113 23.58 -8.00 6.60
N LEU A 114 23.64 -9.13 5.90
CA LEU A 114 24.41 -9.24 4.67
C LEU A 114 23.58 -8.69 3.51
N GLU A 115 23.86 -7.46 3.09
CA GLU A 115 23.09 -6.76 2.07
C GLU A 115 23.94 -6.41 0.85
N LEU A 116 23.29 -6.26 -0.31
CA LEU A 116 23.88 -5.78 -1.55
C LEU A 116 23.28 -4.43 -1.93
N LEU A 117 24.14 -3.48 -2.31
CA LEU A 117 23.75 -2.25 -3.02
C LEU A 117 24.69 -2.06 -4.21
N ILE A 118 24.12 -1.89 -5.39
CA ILE A 118 24.85 -1.59 -6.62
C ILE A 118 24.63 -0.13 -7.02
N SER A 119 25.69 0.52 -7.50
CA SER A 119 25.62 1.88 -8.00
C SER A 119 25.29 1.87 -9.49
N LEU A 120 24.29 2.66 -9.89
CA LEU A 120 23.81 2.77 -11.27
C LEU A 120 23.54 4.24 -11.63
N PRO A 121 23.75 4.66 -12.89
CA PRO A 121 23.20 5.92 -13.39
C PRO A 121 21.67 5.96 -13.29
N SER A 122 21.08 7.13 -13.03
CA SER A 122 19.62 7.27 -12.90
C SER A 122 18.84 7.02 -14.19
N ASP A 123 19.51 7.15 -15.34
CA ASP A 123 18.99 6.87 -16.67
C ASP A 123 19.19 5.42 -17.12
N THR A 124 19.70 4.55 -16.24
CA THR A 124 19.73 3.11 -16.47
C THR A 124 18.33 2.61 -16.83
N GLU A 125 18.25 1.73 -17.82
CA GLU A 125 17.02 1.16 -18.34
C GLU A 125 16.06 0.73 -17.21
N SER A 126 14.77 1.00 -17.40
CA SER A 126 13.67 0.76 -16.44
C SER A 126 13.64 1.64 -15.18
N LEU A 127 14.73 2.27 -14.71
CA LEU A 127 14.69 3.10 -13.50
C LEU A 127 13.77 4.33 -13.61
N PRO A 128 13.79 5.12 -14.70
CA PRO A 128 12.87 6.26 -14.84
C PRO A 128 11.39 5.85 -14.93
N GLU A 129 11.10 4.67 -15.49
CA GLU A 129 9.75 4.14 -15.55
C GLU A 129 9.27 3.63 -14.19
N PHE A 130 10.14 2.89 -13.48
CA PHE A 130 9.90 2.48 -12.10
C PHE A 130 9.59 3.69 -11.21
N GLU A 131 10.39 4.76 -11.29
CA GLU A 131 10.17 5.94 -10.45
C GLU A 131 8.86 6.67 -10.80
N ARG A 132 8.52 6.79 -12.09
CA ARG A 132 7.20 7.31 -12.52
C ARG A 132 6.05 6.46 -11.97
N MET A 133 6.17 5.13 -12.07
CA MET A 133 5.15 4.21 -11.55
C MET A 133 5.03 4.34 -10.04
N LEU A 134 6.17 4.35 -9.32
CA LEU A 134 6.24 4.49 -7.88
C LEU A 134 5.48 5.73 -7.41
N PHE A 135 5.79 6.92 -7.96
CA PHE A 135 5.15 8.15 -7.52
C PHE A 135 3.70 8.29 -7.98
N SER A 136 3.33 7.79 -9.17
CA SER A 136 1.93 7.83 -9.62
C SER A 136 0.99 6.93 -8.82
N THR A 137 1.54 5.92 -8.14
CA THR A 137 0.80 4.97 -7.30
C THR A 137 1.02 5.19 -5.80
N SER A 138 1.83 6.16 -5.41
CA SER A 138 2.08 6.52 -4.01
C SER A 138 1.12 7.59 -3.51
N ILE A 139 0.84 7.55 -2.21
CA ILE A 139 0.00 8.54 -1.52
C ILE A 139 0.89 9.41 -0.65
N ARG A 140 0.75 10.73 -0.72
CA ARG A 140 1.48 11.63 0.20
C ARG A 140 1.00 11.39 1.64
N ALA A 141 1.93 11.11 2.54
CA ALA A 141 1.62 10.90 3.95
C ALA A 141 1.09 12.19 4.59
N SER A 142 0.14 12.04 5.50
CA SER A 142 -0.42 13.14 6.29
C SER A 142 -0.51 12.75 7.76
N GLN A 143 -0.66 13.75 8.64
CA GLN A 143 -0.86 13.50 10.07
C GLN A 143 -2.12 12.64 10.31
N THR A 144 -3.19 12.89 9.56
CA THR A 144 -4.42 12.08 9.62
C THR A 144 -4.13 10.63 9.27
N PHE A 145 -3.41 10.38 8.17
CA PHE A 145 -3.07 9.02 7.73
C PHE A 145 -2.17 8.30 8.76
N LYS A 146 -1.18 9.01 9.32
CA LYS A 146 -0.34 8.48 10.41
C LYS A 146 -1.19 8.03 11.60
N ASN A 147 -2.15 8.84 12.03
CA ASN A 147 -3.02 8.54 13.15
C ASN A 147 -3.95 7.34 12.86
N GLU A 148 -4.44 7.20 11.63
CA GLU A 148 -5.25 6.06 11.21
C GLU A 148 -4.46 4.75 11.30
N VAL A 149 -3.22 4.73 10.80
CA VAL A 149 -2.35 3.54 10.89
C VAL A 149 -1.98 3.23 12.34
N ALA A 150 -1.63 4.24 13.15
CA ALA A 150 -1.32 4.06 14.57
C ALA A 150 -2.47 3.38 15.33
N LYS A 151 -3.71 3.88 15.13
CA LYS A 151 -4.90 3.31 15.76
C LYS A 151 -5.17 1.87 15.31
N ALA A 152 -4.90 1.55 14.06
CA ALA A 152 -5.00 0.18 13.56
C ALA A 152 -3.95 -0.74 14.19
N ALA A 153 -2.71 -0.26 14.36
CA ALA A 153 -1.63 -1.00 15.00
C ALA A 153 -1.91 -1.25 16.49
N GLU A 154 -2.34 -0.23 17.25
CA GLU A 154 -2.74 -0.36 18.66
C GLU A 154 -3.85 -1.39 18.85
N THR A 155 -4.83 -1.39 17.94
CA THR A 155 -5.91 -2.39 17.94
C THR A 155 -5.35 -3.80 17.77
N MET A 156 -4.45 -4.01 16.79
CA MET A 156 -3.87 -5.33 16.51
C MET A 156 -2.97 -5.82 17.66
N GLN A 157 -2.21 -4.93 18.30
CA GLN A 157 -1.35 -5.27 19.43
C GLN A 157 -2.16 -5.72 20.64
N GLY A 158 -3.29 -5.05 20.93
CA GLY A 158 -4.18 -5.41 22.03
C GLY A 158 -4.81 -6.80 21.91
N GLU A 159 -4.78 -7.39 20.71
CA GLU A 159 -5.37 -8.70 20.41
C GLU A 159 -4.33 -9.84 20.37
N GLY A 160 -3.06 -9.55 20.65
CA GLY A 160 -2.01 -10.58 20.74
C GLY A 160 -1.65 -11.24 19.41
N ILE A 161 -1.95 -10.59 18.28
CA ILE A 161 -1.59 -11.07 16.94
C ILE A 161 -0.07 -11.12 16.84
N LYS A 162 0.50 -12.34 16.77
CA LYS A 162 1.92 -12.54 16.51
C LYS A 162 2.16 -12.47 15.00
N PHE A 163 2.85 -11.44 14.56
CA PHE A 163 3.30 -11.37 13.18
C PHE A 163 4.65 -12.08 13.04
N VAL A 164 4.70 -13.06 12.15
CA VAL A 164 5.96 -13.55 11.61
C VAL A 164 6.21 -12.71 10.36
N THR A 165 7.24 -11.87 10.38
CA THR A 165 7.74 -11.18 9.18
C THR A 165 8.46 -12.20 8.29
N GLU A 166 7.74 -13.23 7.85
CA GLU A 166 8.17 -13.99 6.69
C GLU A 166 7.83 -13.14 5.48
N GLU A 167 8.85 -12.88 4.67
CA GLU A 167 8.66 -12.53 3.26
C GLU A 167 7.83 -13.67 2.67
N LEU A 168 6.50 -13.56 2.75
CA LEU A 168 5.57 -14.57 2.26
C LEU A 168 5.88 -14.78 0.79
N GLY A 169 6.61 -15.85 0.50
CA GLY A 169 6.78 -16.38 -0.84
C GLY A 169 5.38 -16.61 -1.38
N ALA A 170 5.01 -15.84 -2.38
CA ALA A 170 3.85 -16.19 -3.17
C ALA A 170 4.14 -17.56 -3.78
N GLU A 171 3.28 -18.55 -3.53
CA GLU A 171 3.30 -19.81 -4.26
C GLU A 171 3.26 -19.47 -5.77
N GLU A 172 4.32 -19.83 -6.50
CA GLU A 172 4.73 -19.28 -7.79
C GLU A 172 3.80 -19.64 -8.98
N GLU A 173 2.67 -20.31 -8.77
CA GLU A 173 1.94 -20.98 -9.86
C GLU A 173 0.72 -20.22 -10.45
N GLU A 174 0.34 -19.04 -9.97
CA GLU A 174 -0.76 -18.27 -10.58
C GLU A 174 -0.40 -16.82 -10.90
N ILE A 175 -0.90 -16.35 -12.05
CA ILE A 175 -0.69 -15.01 -12.62
C ILE A 175 -0.82 -13.94 -11.53
N SER A 176 0.31 -13.43 -11.06
CA SER A 176 0.39 -12.32 -10.12
C SER A 176 -0.01 -11.04 -10.86
N ILE A 177 -1.20 -10.52 -10.57
CA ILE A 177 -1.67 -9.27 -11.17
C ILE A 177 -0.97 -8.13 -10.45
N PRO A 178 -0.28 -7.22 -11.16
CA PRO A 178 0.33 -6.07 -10.53
C PRO A 178 -0.76 -5.30 -9.77
N PRO A 179 -0.55 -4.91 -8.51
CA PRO A 179 -1.65 -4.44 -7.67
C PRO A 179 -2.35 -3.16 -8.17
N GLN A 180 -1.68 -2.36 -9.00
CA GLN A 180 -2.28 -1.21 -9.69
C GLN A 180 -3.38 -1.60 -10.68
N TYR A 181 -3.41 -2.87 -11.09
CA TYR A 181 -4.40 -3.48 -11.97
C TYR A 181 -5.32 -4.46 -11.22
N TRP A 182 -5.19 -4.59 -9.89
CA TRP A 182 -6.07 -5.45 -9.12
C TRP A 182 -7.50 -4.92 -9.12
N LEU A 183 -8.42 -5.82 -9.45
CA LEU A 183 -9.87 -5.66 -9.37
C LEU A 183 -10.46 -6.82 -8.56
N PRO A 184 -11.37 -6.54 -7.61
CA PRO A 184 -12.07 -7.59 -6.89
C PRO A 184 -12.91 -8.42 -7.87
N LEU A 185 -12.86 -9.74 -7.75
CA LEU A 185 -13.67 -10.68 -8.52
C LEU A 185 -14.73 -11.37 -7.68
N CYS A 186 -14.51 -11.50 -6.37
CA CYS A 186 -15.47 -12.16 -5.50
C CYS A 186 -16.77 -11.33 -5.44
N THR A 187 -17.82 -11.79 -6.12
CA THR A 187 -19.13 -11.13 -6.17
C THR A 187 -19.87 -11.12 -4.82
N ARG A 188 -19.37 -11.86 -3.84
CA ARG A 188 -19.93 -12.01 -2.50
C ARG A 188 -18.90 -11.61 -1.44
N PRO A 189 -18.64 -10.29 -1.26
CA PRO A 189 -17.69 -9.82 -0.27
C PRO A 189 -18.05 -10.21 1.17
N ASP A 190 -19.33 -10.49 1.43
CA ASP A 190 -19.82 -11.03 2.70
C ASP A 190 -19.30 -12.43 3.04
N LEU A 191 -18.91 -13.21 2.03
CA LEU A 191 -18.37 -14.56 2.21
C LEU A 191 -16.84 -14.59 2.34
N LEU A 192 -16.15 -13.48 2.07
CA LEU A 192 -14.68 -13.44 2.06
C LEU A 192 -14.05 -13.89 3.37
N TYR A 193 -14.65 -13.54 4.52
CA TYR A 193 -14.11 -14.00 5.79
C TYR A 193 -14.23 -15.52 5.95
N SER A 194 -15.37 -16.11 5.57
CA SER A 194 -15.57 -17.56 5.59
C SER A 194 -14.57 -18.28 4.69
N ILE A 195 -14.29 -17.72 3.50
CA ILE A 195 -13.26 -18.23 2.59
C ILE A 195 -11.88 -18.14 3.25
N TYR A 196 -11.56 -16.99 3.84
CA TYR A 196 -10.28 -16.72 4.50
C TYR A 196 -9.96 -17.69 5.66
N VAL A 197 -10.96 -18.05 6.47
CA VAL A 197 -10.78 -19.04 7.57
C VAL A 197 -11.10 -20.48 7.17
N ASN A 198 -11.33 -20.77 5.88
CA ASN A 198 -11.78 -22.06 5.37
C ASN A 198 -13.01 -22.64 6.09
N ARG A 199 -13.98 -21.80 6.49
CA ARG A 199 -15.21 -22.21 7.16
C ARG A 199 -16.34 -22.39 6.17
N ASN A 200 -17.00 -23.56 6.22
CA ASN A 200 -18.16 -23.90 5.38
C ASN A 200 -17.91 -23.70 3.88
N ILE A 201 -16.67 -23.87 3.41
CA ILE A 201 -16.29 -23.64 2.01
C ILE A 201 -17.00 -24.58 1.04
N ASP A 202 -17.39 -25.79 1.50
CA ASP A 202 -18.17 -26.76 0.70
C ASP A 202 -19.57 -26.25 0.34
N GLN A 203 -20.07 -25.23 1.03
CA GLN A 203 -21.37 -24.60 0.76
C GLN A 203 -21.23 -23.38 -0.17
N ILE A 204 -20.01 -22.95 -0.48
CA ILE A 204 -19.74 -21.80 -1.33
C ILE A 204 -19.60 -22.28 -2.78
N VAL A 205 -20.30 -21.61 -3.69
CA VAL A 205 -20.19 -21.90 -5.14
C VAL A 205 -18.73 -21.80 -5.57
N GLY A 206 -18.23 -22.81 -6.29
CA GLY A 206 -16.80 -22.96 -6.62
C GLY A 206 -16.19 -21.71 -7.26
N TRP A 207 -16.90 -21.04 -8.17
CA TRP A 207 -16.43 -19.78 -8.77
C TRP A 207 -16.25 -18.63 -7.75
N THR A 208 -17.17 -18.50 -6.78
CA THR A 208 -17.09 -17.51 -5.71
C THR A 208 -15.95 -17.82 -4.75
N LEU A 209 -15.75 -19.11 -4.44
CA LEU A 209 -14.65 -19.59 -3.60
C LEU A 209 -13.30 -19.25 -4.26
N GLU A 210 -13.14 -19.56 -5.54
CA GLU A 210 -11.90 -19.33 -6.28
C GLU A 210 -11.59 -17.83 -6.42
N SER A 211 -12.58 -17.05 -6.84
CA SER A 211 -12.45 -15.59 -6.93
C SER A 211 -12.12 -14.96 -5.57
N GLY A 212 -12.71 -15.46 -4.49
CA GLY A 212 -12.41 -15.00 -3.12
C GLY A 212 -10.99 -15.34 -2.68
N ARG A 213 -10.50 -16.55 -2.96
CA ARG A 213 -9.11 -16.96 -2.67
C ARG A 213 -8.11 -16.09 -3.42
N ARG A 214 -8.33 -15.86 -4.71
CA ARG A 214 -7.52 -14.93 -5.52
C ARG A 214 -7.47 -13.55 -4.88
N ASP A 215 -8.62 -12.98 -4.51
CA ASP A 215 -8.67 -11.63 -3.95
C ASP A 215 -7.98 -11.54 -2.58
N ILE A 216 -8.16 -12.54 -1.71
CA ILE A 216 -7.46 -12.64 -0.42
C ILE A 216 -5.94 -12.68 -0.63
N ARG A 217 -5.47 -13.46 -1.61
CA ARG A 217 -4.05 -13.56 -1.95
C ARG A 217 -3.51 -12.24 -2.50
N ALA A 218 -4.23 -11.59 -3.41
CA ALA A 218 -3.85 -10.31 -3.99
C ALA A 218 -3.74 -9.19 -2.94
N LEU A 219 -4.55 -9.27 -1.89
CA LEU A 219 -4.52 -8.35 -0.75
C LEU A 219 -3.43 -8.70 0.28
N CYS A 220 -2.71 -9.82 0.12
CA CYS A 220 -1.70 -10.29 1.08
C CYS A 220 -2.22 -10.26 2.52
N ILE A 221 -3.43 -10.76 2.76
CA ILE A 221 -4.06 -10.69 4.08
C ILE A 221 -3.33 -11.61 5.06
N PRO A 222 -2.84 -11.11 6.22
CA PRO A 222 -2.17 -11.93 7.21
C PRO A 222 -3.07 -13.06 7.70
N PRO A 223 -2.56 -14.26 8.01
CA PRO A 223 -3.38 -15.33 8.60
C PRO A 223 -3.79 -15.04 10.05
N GLY A 224 -4.86 -15.69 10.53
CA GLY A 224 -5.29 -15.65 11.94
C GLY A 224 -6.10 -14.43 12.40
N LEU A 225 -6.55 -13.56 11.49
CA LEU A 225 -7.37 -12.39 11.85
C LEU A 225 -8.78 -12.78 12.31
N SER A 226 -9.29 -12.06 13.32
CA SER A 226 -10.72 -12.08 13.66
C SER A 226 -11.56 -11.49 12.53
N GLU A 227 -12.86 -11.81 12.43
CA GLU A 227 -13.73 -11.27 11.38
C GLU A 227 -13.72 -9.73 11.33
N LYS A 228 -13.77 -9.11 12.51
CA LYS A 228 -13.75 -7.65 12.64
C LYS A 228 -12.47 -7.06 12.07
N ASN A 229 -11.32 -7.70 12.29
CA ASN A 229 -10.02 -7.19 11.85
C ASN A 229 -9.73 -7.53 10.41
N PHE A 230 -10.16 -8.70 9.95
CA PHE A 230 -10.21 -9.03 8.53
C PHE A 230 -10.97 -7.94 7.76
N ARG A 231 -12.19 -7.59 8.20
CA ARG A 231 -13.00 -6.55 7.57
C ARG A 231 -12.30 -5.19 7.55
N ARG A 232 -11.66 -4.79 8.66
CA ARG A 232 -10.89 -3.54 8.74
C ARG A 232 -9.66 -3.54 7.84
N TYR A 233 -8.93 -4.65 7.81
CA TYR A 233 -7.74 -4.81 7.00
C TYR A 233 -8.08 -4.72 5.50
N VAL A 234 -9.10 -5.45 5.06
CA VAL A 234 -9.63 -5.36 3.69
C VAL A 234 -10.12 -3.95 3.38
N ALA A 235 -10.84 -3.30 4.30
CA ALA A 235 -11.28 -1.92 4.11
C ALA A 235 -10.10 -0.95 3.91
N THR A 236 -9.04 -1.07 4.72
CA THR A 236 -7.84 -0.24 4.61
C THR A 236 -7.15 -0.44 3.26
N LEU A 237 -6.92 -1.69 2.84
CA LEU A 237 -6.28 -1.97 1.56
C LEU A 237 -7.14 -1.55 0.37
N LEU A 238 -8.45 -1.84 0.42
CA LEU A 238 -9.39 -1.42 -0.61
C LEU A 238 -9.37 0.10 -0.75
N GLN A 239 -9.42 0.84 0.37
CA GLN A 239 -9.32 2.29 0.36
C GLN A 239 -7.99 2.79 -0.24
N GLN A 240 -6.87 2.10 0.00
CA GLN A 240 -5.56 2.48 -0.53
C GLN A 240 -5.40 2.14 -2.02
N SER A 241 -6.28 1.33 -2.60
CA SER A 241 -6.17 0.96 -4.02
C SER A 241 -6.36 2.19 -4.94
N PRO A 242 -5.56 2.32 -6.02
CA PRO A 242 -5.68 3.43 -6.97
C PRO A 242 -7.08 3.60 -7.56
N LEU A 243 -7.79 2.49 -7.76
CA LEU A 243 -9.13 2.51 -8.32
C LEU A 243 -10.17 3.03 -7.32
N ALA A 244 -10.12 2.59 -6.05
CA ALA A 244 -11.04 3.09 -5.03
C ALA A 244 -10.85 4.58 -4.77
N GLN A 245 -9.61 5.09 -4.84
CA GLN A 245 -9.35 6.53 -4.75
C GLN A 245 -10.01 7.31 -5.90
N ARG A 246 -9.88 6.82 -7.15
CA ARG A 246 -10.57 7.42 -8.30
C ARG A 246 -12.10 7.35 -8.17
N VAL A 247 -12.65 6.24 -7.66
CA VAL A 247 -14.08 6.14 -7.36
C VAL A 247 -14.48 7.13 -6.26
N TYR A 248 -13.67 7.29 -5.21
CA TYR A 248 -13.93 8.24 -4.12
C TYR A 248 -14.04 9.69 -4.62
N GLU A 249 -13.21 10.09 -5.58
CA GLU A 249 -13.29 11.41 -6.21
C GLU A 249 -14.54 11.55 -7.08
N LYS A 250 -14.86 10.55 -7.91
CA LYS A 250 -16.01 10.57 -8.82
C LYS A 250 -17.36 10.48 -8.08
N ALA A 251 -17.40 9.76 -6.96
CA ALA A 251 -18.61 9.52 -6.16
C ALA A 251 -19.09 10.75 -5.36
N ARG A 252 -18.47 11.94 -5.55
CA ARG A 252 -19.06 13.21 -5.10
C ARG A 252 -20.46 13.42 -5.71
N GLU A 253 -20.63 12.97 -6.95
CA GLU A 253 -21.93 12.84 -7.59
C GLU A 253 -22.35 11.36 -7.63
N PRO A 254 -23.67 11.05 -7.69
CA PRO A 254 -24.13 9.68 -7.85
C PRO A 254 -23.56 9.04 -9.13
N ILE A 255 -22.97 7.86 -8.98
CA ILE A 255 -22.47 7.05 -10.08
C ILE A 255 -23.52 5.99 -10.40
N SER A 256 -24.22 6.17 -11.51
CA SER A 256 -25.17 5.18 -12.02
C SER A 256 -24.46 3.94 -12.59
N PRO A 257 -25.15 2.80 -12.75
CA PRO A 257 -24.56 1.59 -13.34
C PRO A 257 -23.86 1.84 -14.68
N THR A 258 -24.47 2.63 -15.57
CA THR A 258 -23.89 2.99 -16.87
C THR A 258 -22.61 3.81 -16.71
N LYS A 259 -22.61 4.82 -15.83
CA LYS A 259 -21.41 5.62 -15.53
C LYS A 259 -20.31 4.79 -14.87
N GLY A 260 -20.69 3.79 -14.09
CA GLY A 260 -19.80 2.82 -13.47
C GLY A 260 -19.13 1.90 -14.48
N GLN A 261 -19.88 1.39 -15.45
CA GLN A 261 -19.35 0.62 -16.58
C GLN A 261 -18.32 1.42 -17.38
N GLU A 262 -18.67 2.65 -17.75
CA GLU A 262 -17.75 3.55 -18.47
C GLU A 262 -16.49 3.85 -17.65
N PHE A 263 -16.64 3.99 -16.32
CA PHE A 263 -15.52 4.17 -15.42
C PHE A 263 -14.56 2.97 -15.45
N ILE A 264 -15.06 1.73 -15.39
CA ILE A 264 -14.21 0.52 -15.50
C ILE A 264 -13.49 0.50 -16.84
N LYS A 265 -14.20 0.70 -17.96
CA LYS A 265 -13.60 0.72 -19.31
C LYS A 265 -12.49 1.78 -19.46
N SER A 266 -12.61 2.91 -18.76
CA SER A 266 -11.64 4.00 -18.87
C SER A 266 -10.43 3.88 -17.92
N ASN A 267 -10.50 3.00 -16.93
CA ASN A 267 -9.51 2.95 -15.84
C ASN A 267 -8.88 1.58 -15.59
N ALA A 268 -9.48 0.52 -16.12
CA ALA A 268 -8.92 -0.83 -16.12
C ALA A 268 -8.31 -1.13 -17.50
N THR A 269 -7.23 -1.90 -17.51
CA THR A 269 -6.63 -2.41 -18.75
C THR A 269 -7.41 -3.64 -19.21
N ASP A 270 -7.76 -3.71 -20.49
CA ASP A 270 -8.53 -4.82 -21.06
C ASP A 270 -7.90 -6.19 -20.79
N ASP A 271 -6.57 -6.28 -20.79
CA ASP A 271 -5.81 -7.50 -20.50
C ASP A 271 -6.07 -8.10 -19.10
N TYR A 272 -6.58 -7.30 -18.15
CA TYR A 272 -6.87 -7.72 -16.77
C TYR A 272 -8.37 -7.81 -16.46
N LEU A 273 -9.25 -7.59 -17.46
CA LEU A 273 -10.69 -7.71 -17.28
C LEU A 273 -11.17 -9.16 -17.44
N LEU A 274 -11.40 -9.83 -16.30
CA LEU A 274 -11.97 -11.20 -16.29
C LEU A 274 -13.51 -11.26 -16.37
N TYR A 275 -14.18 -10.12 -16.22
CA TYR A 275 -15.62 -9.96 -16.38
C TYR A 275 -15.93 -8.86 -17.38
N SER A 276 -17.20 -8.76 -17.77
CA SER A 276 -17.70 -7.55 -18.42
C SER A 276 -17.48 -6.34 -17.51
N ALA A 277 -17.33 -5.15 -18.11
CA ALA A 277 -17.21 -3.90 -17.35
C ALA A 277 -18.37 -3.66 -16.37
N GLU A 278 -19.56 -4.17 -16.72
CA GLU A 278 -20.76 -4.16 -15.86
C GLU A 278 -20.55 -4.97 -14.60
N GLN A 279 -20.15 -6.22 -14.76
CA GLN A 279 -20.00 -7.13 -13.64
C GLN A 279 -18.80 -6.75 -12.76
N HIS A 280 -17.74 -6.19 -13.34
CA HIS A 280 -16.65 -5.58 -12.57
C HIS A 280 -17.12 -4.38 -11.74
N TRP A 281 -17.92 -3.50 -12.33
CA TRP A 281 -18.48 -2.36 -11.60
C TRP A 281 -19.38 -2.83 -10.45
N GLU A 282 -20.30 -3.76 -10.70
CA GLU A 282 -21.18 -4.28 -9.64
C GLU A 282 -20.41 -4.98 -8.53
N THR A 283 -19.34 -5.71 -8.87
CA THR A 283 -18.47 -6.36 -7.89
C THR A 283 -17.74 -5.33 -7.05
N LEU A 284 -17.09 -4.33 -7.67
CA LEU A 284 -16.43 -3.25 -6.96
C LEU A 284 -17.41 -2.47 -6.07
N ARG A 285 -18.60 -2.16 -6.59
CA ARG A 285 -19.67 -1.47 -5.85
C ARG A 285 -20.08 -2.27 -4.60
N ALA A 286 -20.30 -3.58 -4.74
CA ALA A 286 -20.62 -4.46 -3.61
C ALA A 286 -19.52 -4.44 -2.55
N TRP A 287 -18.25 -4.49 -2.94
CA TRP A 287 -17.11 -4.39 -2.03
C TRP A 287 -17.05 -3.05 -1.31
N LEU A 288 -17.23 -1.93 -2.02
CA LEU A 288 -17.24 -0.59 -1.44
C LEU A 288 -18.37 -0.44 -0.42
N LEU A 289 -19.59 -0.91 -0.72
CA LEU A 289 -20.71 -0.88 0.22
C LEU A 289 -20.50 -1.80 1.42
N HIS A 290 -19.81 -2.93 1.23
CA HIS A 290 -19.58 -3.91 2.28
C HIS A 290 -18.47 -3.51 3.27
N PHE A 291 -17.30 -3.12 2.75
CA PHE A 291 -16.12 -2.81 3.56
C PHE A 291 -15.98 -1.33 3.90
N LEU A 292 -16.58 -0.44 3.09
CA LEU A 292 -16.48 1.02 3.24
C LEU A 292 -17.88 1.67 3.41
N SER A 293 -18.81 0.99 4.08
CA SER A 293 -20.18 1.47 4.35
C SER A 293 -20.24 2.83 5.06
N GLY A 294 -19.20 3.21 5.80
CA GLY A 294 -19.10 4.55 6.41
C GLY A 294 -18.72 5.66 5.42
N LYS A 295 -18.28 5.32 4.19
CA LYS A 295 -17.81 6.26 3.17
C LYS A 295 -18.68 6.27 1.92
N TYR A 296 -19.40 5.19 1.65
CA TYR A 296 -20.27 5.04 0.50
C TYR A 296 -21.66 4.58 0.91
N ARG A 297 -22.65 5.01 0.15
CA ARG A 297 -24.04 4.59 0.27
C ARG A 297 -24.64 4.33 -1.10
N GLN A 298 -25.69 3.52 -1.12
CA GLN A 298 -26.57 3.38 -2.27
C GLN A 298 -27.76 4.32 -2.10
N LEU A 299 -28.14 5.03 -3.16
CA LEU A 299 -29.34 5.88 -3.12
C LEU A 299 -30.62 5.03 -3.13
N SER A 300 -31.60 5.40 -2.31
CA SER A 300 -32.87 4.67 -2.21
C SER A 300 -33.59 4.63 -3.55
N GLY A 301 -34.00 3.43 -3.97
CA GLY A 301 -34.71 3.23 -5.23
C GLY A 301 -33.83 3.27 -6.48
N SER A 302 -32.50 3.38 -6.34
CA SER A 302 -31.56 3.22 -7.46
C SER A 302 -30.41 2.28 -7.09
N PHE A 303 -29.59 1.95 -8.09
CA PHE A 303 -28.32 1.23 -7.92
C PHE A 303 -27.12 2.19 -7.90
N ASP A 304 -27.37 3.48 -7.73
CA ASP A 304 -26.33 4.49 -7.81
C ASP A 304 -25.47 4.47 -6.55
N LEU A 305 -24.15 4.49 -6.75
CA LEU A 305 -23.17 4.63 -5.68
C LEU A 305 -22.88 6.11 -5.44
N GLN A 306 -22.96 6.56 -4.19
CA GLN A 306 -22.58 7.92 -3.82
C GLN A 306 -21.68 7.92 -2.58
N ARG A 307 -20.74 8.85 -2.52
CA ARG A 307 -19.96 9.13 -1.32
C ARG A 307 -20.86 9.74 -0.25
N GLY A 308 -20.76 9.22 0.97
CA GLY A 308 -21.50 9.67 2.14
C GLY A 308 -21.86 8.51 3.04
N SER A 309 -22.03 8.78 4.33
CA SER A 309 -22.63 7.84 5.27
C SER A 309 -24.15 7.81 5.07
N GLU A 310 -24.81 6.71 5.45
CA GLU A 310 -26.26 6.69 5.55
C GLU A 310 -26.78 7.88 6.37
N ILE A 311 -27.74 8.62 5.82
CA ILE A 311 -28.58 9.52 6.61
C ILE A 311 -29.76 8.64 7.05
N GLY A 312 -29.66 7.98 8.21
CA GLY A 312 -30.73 7.04 8.57
C GLY A 312 -30.55 6.13 9.78
N SER A 313 -30.05 6.62 10.92
CA SER A 313 -30.41 6.03 12.22
C SER A 313 -30.71 7.12 13.25
N MET A 314 -31.65 7.99 12.90
CA MET A 314 -32.55 8.58 13.89
C MET A 314 -33.96 8.17 13.52
N ARG A 315 -34.53 7.21 14.27
CA ARG A 315 -35.88 7.29 14.85
C ARG A 315 -36.26 6.00 15.58
N PHE A 316 -36.53 6.21 16.88
CA PHE A 316 -37.13 5.37 17.93
C PHE A 316 -36.26 4.26 18.52
#